data_AF-A0A6P1M121-F1
#
_entry.id   AF-A0A6P1M121-F1
#
_cell.length_a   1.000
_cell.length_b   1.000
_cell.length_c   1.000
_cell.angle_alpha   90.00
_cell.angle_beta   90.00
_cell.angle_gamma   90.00
#
_symmetry.space_group_name_H-M   'P 1'
#
loop_
_entity.id
_entity.type
_entity.pdbx_description
1 polymer ?
#
loop_
_entity_poly.entity_id
_entity_poly.type
_entity_poly.pdbx_seq_one_letter_code
_entity_poly.pdbx_strand_id
1 'polypeptide(L)'
;MAMDTDKNVDQASLIEELEQFRKEKERIRRLVGQIGGKHSQKHDNIVNIIFIIAMVVLFALDLLRHIFHIHVPLPQMFSIELAVLLVSIKIIWMIHRGTKVEHFQFWVLNSIEFRLNDVAKRLREIDKKLSGGS
;
A
#
# COMPACT_ATOMS: atom_id res chain seq x y z
N MET A 1 17.80 -0.72 -53.03
CA MET A 1 16.39 -0.48 -52.65
C MET A 1 15.86 -1.47 -51.63
N ALA A 2 16.22 -2.76 -51.66
CA ALA A 2 15.79 -3.76 -50.65
C ALA A 2 16.42 -3.61 -49.24
N MET A 3 17.58 -2.95 -49.12
CA MET A 3 18.35 -2.86 -47.87
C MET A 3 17.86 -1.75 -46.90
N ASP A 4 17.00 -0.84 -47.37
CA ASP A 4 16.43 0.27 -46.58
C ASP A 4 15.06 -0.11 -45.96
N THR A 5 14.35 -1.04 -46.61
CA THR A 5 13.09 -1.59 -46.13
C THR A 5 13.29 -2.50 -44.92
N ASP A 6 14.38 -3.26 -44.89
CA ASP A 6 14.75 -4.20 -43.81
C ASP A 6 15.04 -3.48 -42.47
N LYS A 7 15.82 -2.39 -42.49
CA LYS A 7 16.10 -1.56 -41.31
C LYS A 7 14.85 -0.86 -40.74
N ASN A 8 13.92 -0.44 -41.60
CA ASN A 8 12.68 0.19 -41.15
C ASN A 8 11.74 -0.81 -40.49
N VAL A 9 11.70 -2.06 -40.98
CA VAL A 9 10.92 -3.15 -40.37
C VAL A 9 11.49 -3.53 -38.99
N ASP A 10 12.81 -3.57 -38.84
CA ASP A 10 13.48 -3.83 -37.55
C ASP A 10 13.31 -2.66 -36.56
N GLN A 11 13.35 -1.41 -37.02
CA GLN A 11 13.08 -0.27 -36.13
C GLN A 11 11.62 -0.21 -35.70
N ALA A 12 10.69 -0.56 -36.58
CA ALA A 12 9.27 -0.62 -36.26
C ALA A 12 8.97 -1.71 -35.22
N SER A 13 9.56 -2.90 -35.36
CA SER A 13 9.38 -4.00 -34.40
C SER A 13 9.96 -3.66 -33.02
N LEU A 14 11.14 -3.02 -32.96
CA LEU A 14 11.75 -2.56 -31.71
C LEU A 14 10.92 -1.48 -30.98
N ILE A 15 10.27 -0.59 -31.73
CA ILE A 15 9.38 0.44 -31.16
C ILE A 15 8.11 -0.21 -30.60
N GLU A 16 7.56 -1.21 -31.29
CA GLU A 16 6.39 -1.96 -30.84
C GLU A 16 6.70 -2.78 -29.58
N GLU A 17 7.85 -3.45 -29.52
CA GLU A 17 8.34 -4.13 -28.32
C GLU A 17 8.53 -3.15 -27.15
N LEU A 18 9.10 -1.96 -27.41
CA LEU A 18 9.30 -0.94 -26.38
C LEU A 18 7.96 -0.42 -25.83
N GLU A 19 6.96 -0.25 -26.68
CA GLU A 19 5.60 0.10 -26.25
C GLU A 19 4.95 -0.99 -25.42
N GLN A 20 5.13 -2.27 -25.81
CA GLN A 20 4.67 -3.40 -25.01
C GLN A 20 5.34 -3.42 -23.64
N PHE A 21 6.66 -3.23 -23.57
CA PHE A 21 7.38 -3.14 -22.30
C PHE A 21 6.88 -1.99 -21.42
N ARG A 22 6.59 -0.82 -22.00
CA ARG A 22 6.02 0.31 -21.25
C ARG A 22 4.63 -0.02 -20.71
N LYS A 23 3.76 -0.66 -21.50
CA LYS A 23 2.42 -1.10 -21.07
C LYS A 23 2.51 -2.13 -19.94
N GLU A 24 3.40 -3.12 -20.08
CA GLU A 24 3.64 -4.16 -19.07
C GLU A 24 4.11 -3.53 -17.75
N LYS A 25 5.06 -2.60 -17.83
CA LYS A 25 5.59 -1.85 -16.68
C LYS A 25 4.50 -1.01 -16.00
N GLU A 26 3.67 -0.31 -16.76
CA GLU A 26 2.57 0.50 -16.22
C GLU A 26 1.49 -0.38 -15.55
N ARG A 27 1.20 -1.56 -16.12
CA ARG A 27 0.30 -2.56 -15.52
C ARG A 27 0.86 -3.08 -14.20
N ILE A 28 2.14 -3.46 -14.15
CA ILE A 28 2.81 -3.90 -12.93
C ILE A 28 2.77 -2.79 -11.87
N ARG A 29 3.07 -1.53 -12.24
CA ARG A 29 2.97 -0.38 -11.34
C ARG A 29 1.56 -0.20 -10.78
N ARG A 30 0.52 -0.37 -11.59
CA ARG A 30 -0.89 -0.26 -11.15
C ARG A 30 -1.27 -1.39 -10.21
N LEU A 31 -0.87 -2.63 -10.50
CA LEU A 31 -1.11 -3.77 -9.62
C LEU A 31 -0.41 -3.57 -8.27
N VAL A 32 0.88 -3.21 -8.29
CA VAL A 32 1.66 -2.88 -7.08
C VAL A 32 1.03 -1.71 -6.32
N GLY A 33 0.56 -0.67 -7.02
CA GLY A 33 -0.10 0.49 -6.41
C GLY A 33 -1.49 0.20 -5.84
N GLN A 34 -2.23 -0.74 -6.42
CA GLN A 34 -3.51 -1.23 -5.89
C GLN A 34 -3.29 -2.04 -4.60
N ILE A 35 -2.20 -2.79 -4.53
CA ILE A 35 -1.86 -3.57 -3.32
C ILE A 35 -1.25 -2.65 -2.24
N GLY A 36 -0.47 -1.64 -2.64
CA GLY A 36 0.07 -0.60 -1.76
C GLY A 36 -0.94 0.45 -1.27
N GLY A 37 -2.24 0.28 -1.53
CA GLY A 37 -3.28 1.04 -0.82
C GLY A 37 -3.54 2.47 -1.33
N LYS A 38 -3.11 2.84 -2.54
CA LYS A 38 -3.30 4.21 -3.07
C LYS A 38 -4.79 4.65 -3.13
N HIS A 39 -5.70 3.70 -3.26
CA HIS A 39 -7.16 3.95 -3.20
C HIS A 39 -7.70 4.03 -1.76
N SER A 40 -7.05 3.34 -0.81
CA SER A 40 -7.41 3.34 0.61
C SER A 40 -7.04 4.67 1.28
N GLN A 41 -5.88 5.24 0.93
CA GLN A 41 -5.32 6.41 1.60
C GLN A 41 -6.26 7.62 1.64
N LYS A 42 -6.99 7.89 0.53
CA LYS A 42 -7.95 9.01 0.49
C LYS A 42 -9.17 8.76 1.38
N HIS A 43 -9.68 7.54 1.37
CA HIS A 43 -10.82 7.16 2.21
C HIS A 43 -10.42 7.14 3.69
N ASP A 44 -9.20 6.70 4.00
CA ASP A 44 -8.66 6.65 5.36
C ASP A 44 -8.49 8.05 5.95
N ASN A 45 -8.02 9.01 5.15
CA ASN A 45 -7.96 10.42 5.56
C ASN A 45 -9.35 11.00 5.85
N ILE A 46 -10.34 10.70 5.00
CA ILE A 46 -11.73 11.16 5.22
C ILE A 46 -12.31 10.56 6.51
N VAL A 47 -12.15 9.24 6.72
CA VAL A 47 -12.62 8.57 7.94
C VAL A 47 -11.89 9.10 9.17
N ASN A 48 -10.60 9.45 9.05
CA ASN A 48 -9.86 10.07 10.15
C ASN A 48 -10.38 11.47 10.50
N ILE A 49 -10.65 12.31 9.48
CA ILE A 49 -11.21 13.65 9.68
C ILE A 49 -12.59 13.57 10.32
N ILE A 50 -13.48 12.70 9.84
CA ILE A 50 -14.82 12.50 10.42
C ILE A 50 -14.71 12.04 11.87
N PHE A 51 -13.79 11.13 12.19
CA PHE A 51 -13.57 10.65 13.55
C PHE A 51 -13.11 11.76 14.50
N ILE A 52 -12.17 12.60 14.04
CA ILE A 52 -11.70 13.77 14.82
C ILE A 52 -12.85 14.75 15.05
N ILE A 53 -13.65 15.06 14.01
CA ILE A 53 -14.82 15.93 14.14
C ILE A 53 -15.80 15.35 15.17
N ALA A 54 -16.08 14.03 15.11
CA ALA A 54 -16.97 13.38 16.07
C ALA A 54 -16.44 13.47 17.51
N MET A 55 -15.14 13.25 17.73
CA MET A 55 -14.52 13.42 19.06
C MET A 55 -14.60 14.87 19.55
N VAL A 56 -14.30 15.84 18.69
CA VAL A 56 -14.38 17.27 19.04
C VAL A 56 -15.81 17.68 19.36
N VAL A 57 -16.81 17.19 18.61
CA VAL A 57 -18.23 17.46 18.89
C VAL A 57 -18.65 16.83 20.21
N LEU A 58 -18.30 15.56 20.46
CA LEU A 58 -18.60 14.90 21.74
C LEU A 58 -17.99 15.66 22.92
N PHE A 59 -16.72 16.07 22.78
CA PHE A 59 -16.03 16.83 23.81
C PHE A 59 -16.63 18.23 24.00
N ALA A 60 -16.99 18.93 22.92
CA ALA A 60 -17.62 20.23 22.97
C ALA A 60 -19.01 20.17 23.61
N LEU A 61 -19.80 19.14 23.31
CA LEU A 61 -21.11 18.92 23.94
C LEU A 61 -20.97 18.65 25.44
N ASP A 62 -19.96 17.89 25.85
CA ASP A 62 -19.66 17.64 27.26
C ASP A 62 -19.22 18.93 27.98
N LEU A 63 -18.37 19.75 27.33
CA LEU A 63 -17.94 21.05 27.84
C LEU A 63 -19.10 22.05 27.95
N LEU A 64 -19.93 22.18 26.91
CA LEU A 64 -21.10 23.06 26.91
C LEU A 64 -22.08 22.65 27.99
N ARG A 65 -22.27 21.35 28.20
CA ARG A 65 -23.12 20.85 29.27
C ARG A 65 -22.59 21.24 30.65
N HIS A 66 -21.29 21.08 30.88
CA HIS A 66 -20.67 21.38 32.16
C HIS A 66 -20.62 22.90 32.44
N ILE A 67 -20.35 23.72 31.42
CA ILE A 67 -20.21 25.17 31.54
C ILE A 67 -21.57 25.90 31.51
N PHE A 68 -22.47 25.52 30.61
CA PHE A 68 -23.76 26.22 30.39
C PHE A 68 -24.95 25.56 31.11
N HIS A 69 -24.76 24.47 31.87
CA HIS A 69 -25.83 23.77 32.60
C HIS A 69 -27.04 23.38 31.73
N ILE A 70 -26.80 23.12 30.44
CA ILE A 70 -27.83 22.64 29.51
C ILE A 70 -28.24 21.23 29.96
N HIS A 71 -29.50 21.06 30.37
CA HIS A 71 -30.07 19.76 30.76
C HIS A 71 -30.20 18.84 29.53
N VAL A 72 -29.11 18.18 29.17
CA VAL A 72 -29.15 16.96 28.37
C VAL A 72 -29.53 15.80 29.33
N PRO A 73 -30.26 14.76 28.92
CA PRO A 73 -30.64 13.65 29.81
C PRO A 73 -29.58 12.53 29.99
N LEU A 74 -28.34 12.71 29.54
CA LEU A 74 -27.31 11.66 29.54
C LEU A 74 -26.51 11.58 30.87
N PRO A 75 -26.25 10.42 31.48
CA PRO A 75 -25.41 10.36 32.69
C PRO A 75 -23.99 10.92 32.44
N GLN A 76 -23.40 11.65 33.41
CA GLN A 76 -22.10 12.33 33.25
C GLN A 76 -20.93 11.37 32.91
N MET A 77 -20.98 10.12 33.39
CA MET A 77 -19.96 9.10 33.11
C MET A 77 -20.06 8.52 31.69
N PHE A 78 -21.24 8.61 31.06
CA PHE A 78 -21.53 7.95 29.78
C PHE A 78 -20.74 8.56 28.61
N SER A 79 -20.39 9.85 28.70
CA SER A 79 -19.62 10.56 27.66
C SER A 79 -18.19 10.02 27.53
N ILE A 80 -17.50 9.86 28.67
CA ILE A 80 -16.12 9.36 28.71
C ILE A 80 -16.06 7.89 28.30
N GLU A 81 -17.01 7.07 28.75
CA GLU A 81 -17.11 5.66 28.35
C GLU A 81 -17.29 5.53 26.83
N LEU A 82 -18.16 6.36 26.24
CA LEU A 82 -18.38 6.39 24.80
C LEU A 82 -17.14 6.86 24.03
N ALA A 83 -16.41 7.85 24.55
CA ALA A 83 -15.16 8.32 23.95
C ALA A 83 -14.08 7.23 23.95
N VAL A 84 -13.89 6.53 25.07
CA VAL A 84 -12.93 5.41 25.18
C VAL A 84 -13.31 4.26 24.26
N LEU A 85 -14.60 3.94 24.14
CA LEU A 85 -15.10 2.91 23.23
C LEU A 85 -14.80 3.26 21.76
N LEU A 86 -15.08 4.50 21.36
CA LEU A 86 -14.81 4.98 19.99
C LEU A 86 -13.32 4.92 19.64
N VAL A 87 -12.44 5.32 20.56
CA VAL A 87 -10.98 5.24 20.36
C VAL A 87 -10.53 3.78 20.23
N SER A 88 -11.06 2.89 21.07
CA SER A 88 -10.73 1.45 21.02
C SER A 88 -11.09 0.83 19.67
N ILE A 89 -12.30 1.13 19.16
CA ILE A 89 -12.74 0.67 17.83
C ILE A 89 -11.83 1.22 16.73
N LYS A 90 -11.43 2.50 16.81
CA LYS A 90 -10.53 3.12 15.82
C LYS A 90 -9.16 2.44 15.77
N ILE A 91 -8.61 2.06 16.92
CA ILE A 91 -7.32 1.35 17.01
C ILE A 91 -7.44 -0.03 16.36
N ILE A 92 -8.47 -0.81 16.67
CA ILE A 92 -8.70 -2.13 16.05
C ILE A 92 -8.85 -1.99 14.54
N TRP A 93 -9.57 -0.96 14.09
CA TRP A 93 -9.75 -0.66 12.67
C TRP A 93 -8.44 -0.30 11.96
N MET A 94 -7.58 0.48 12.62
CA MET A 94 -6.24 0.82 12.12
C MET A 94 -5.35 -0.43 11.97
N ILE A 95 -5.35 -1.31 12.99
CA ILE A 95 -4.58 -2.55 12.97
C ILE A 95 -5.06 -3.47 11.84
N HIS A 96 -6.37 -3.68 11.72
CA HIS A 96 -6.96 -4.52 10.68
C HIS A 96 -6.66 -4.02 9.25
N ARG A 97 -6.57 -2.69 9.07
CA ARG A 97 -6.18 -2.06 7.80
C ARG A 97 -4.70 -2.26 7.47
N GLY A 98 -3.81 -2.23 8.46
CA GLY A 98 -2.35 -2.32 8.28
C GLY A 98 -1.87 -3.66 7.72
N THR A 99 -2.56 -4.76 8.05
CA THR A 99 -2.13 -6.14 7.74
C THR A 99 -1.98 -6.44 6.24
N LYS A 100 -2.72 -5.74 5.37
CA LYS A 100 -2.67 -5.99 3.92
C LYS A 100 -1.36 -5.51 3.28
N VAL A 101 -0.82 -4.39 3.77
CA VAL A 101 0.43 -3.81 3.25
C VAL A 101 1.63 -4.64 3.70
N GLU A 102 1.63 -5.09 4.96
CA GLU A 102 2.67 -5.97 5.50
C GLU A 102 2.74 -7.31 4.74
N HIS A 103 1.58 -7.92 4.47
CA HIS A 103 1.54 -9.17 3.70
C HIS A 103 2.14 -8.99 2.30
N PHE A 104 1.83 -7.88 1.63
CA PHE A 104 2.42 -7.59 0.32
C PHE A 104 3.92 -7.34 0.38
N GLN A 105 4.39 -6.55 1.35
CA GLN A 105 5.82 -6.33 1.56
C GLN A 105 6.55 -7.65 1.80
N PHE A 106 5.96 -8.55 2.59
CA PHE A 106 6.46 -9.90 2.82
C PHE A 106 6.56 -10.73 1.53
N TRP A 107 5.51 -10.76 0.70
CA TRP A 107 5.53 -11.50 -0.58
C TRP A 107 6.57 -10.96 -1.56
N VAL A 108 6.72 -9.64 -1.64
CA VAL A 108 7.74 -9.02 -2.51
C VAL A 108 9.13 -9.42 -2.04
N LEU A 109 9.41 -9.31 -0.74
CA LEU A 109 10.71 -9.67 -0.16
C LEU A 109 11.03 -11.14 -0.41
N ASN A 110 10.10 -12.06 -0.15
CA ASN A 110 10.26 -13.49 -0.40
C ASN A 110 10.55 -13.79 -1.89
N SER A 111 9.89 -13.08 -2.80
CA SER A 111 10.14 -13.24 -4.25
C SER A 111 11.52 -12.73 -4.68
N ILE A 112 12.02 -11.68 -4.04
CA ILE A 112 13.37 -11.14 -4.28
C ILE A 112 14.38 -12.11 -3.69
N GLU A 113 14.21 -12.54 -2.44
CA GLU A 113 15.07 -13.50 -1.76
C GLU A 113 15.23 -14.78 -2.58
N PHE A 114 14.12 -15.34 -3.07
CA PHE A 114 14.15 -16.52 -3.94
C PHE A 114 14.97 -16.29 -5.21
N ARG A 115 14.74 -15.19 -5.94
CA ARG A 115 15.49 -14.86 -7.16
C ARG A 115 16.97 -14.65 -6.89
N LEU A 116 17.30 -13.95 -5.80
CA LEU A 116 18.67 -13.66 -5.41
C LEU A 116 19.41 -14.96 -5.09
N ASN A 117 18.72 -15.90 -4.42
CA ASN A 117 19.26 -17.22 -4.12
C ASN A 117 19.51 -18.05 -5.39
N ASP A 118 18.60 -17.98 -6.37
CA ASP A 118 18.76 -18.66 -7.65
C ASP A 118 19.91 -18.09 -8.49
N VAL A 119 20.06 -16.77 -8.50
CA VAL A 119 21.21 -16.09 -9.11
C VAL A 119 22.52 -16.52 -8.42
N ALA A 120 22.54 -16.59 -7.09
CA ALA A 120 23.70 -17.03 -6.33
C ALA A 120 24.09 -18.50 -6.65
N LYS A 121 23.10 -19.39 -6.82
CA LYS A 121 23.36 -20.78 -7.25
C LYS A 121 23.98 -20.83 -8.64
N ARG A 122 23.41 -20.11 -9.62
CA ARG A 122 23.93 -20.03 -10.99
C ARG A 122 25.36 -19.51 -11.02
N LEU A 123 25.65 -18.49 -10.21
CA LEU A 123 27.00 -17.92 -10.10
C LEU A 123 28.00 -18.95 -9.56
N ARG A 124 27.62 -19.72 -8.53
CA ARG A 124 28.46 -20.83 -8.01
C ARG A 124 28.69 -21.94 -9.03
N GLU A 125 27.69 -22.28 -9.83
CA GLU A 125 27.86 -23.27 -10.90
C GLU A 125 28.82 -22.80 -11.99
N ILE A 126 28.75 -21.52 -12.36
CA ILE A 126 29.68 -20.90 -13.30
C ILE A 126 31.10 -20.92 -12.73
N ASP A 127 31.26 -20.49 -11.47
CA ASP A 127 32.55 -20.47 -10.79
C ASP A 127 33.16 -21.88 -10.72
N LYS A 128 32.36 -22.91 -10.40
CA LYS A 128 32.81 -24.31 -10.35
C LYS A 128 33.22 -24.87 -11.71
N LYS A 129 32.56 -24.46 -12.80
CA LYS A 129 32.95 -24.84 -14.17
C LYS A 129 34.25 -24.17 -14.62
N LEU A 130 34.50 -22.94 -14.16
CA LEU A 130 35.71 -22.20 -14.46
C LEU A 130 36.91 -22.67 -13.63
N SER A 131 36.69 -23.06 -12.37
CA SER A 131 37.75 -23.50 -11.46
C SER A 131 38.05 -25.00 -11.51
N GLY A 132 37.11 -25.85 -11.96
CA GLY A 132 37.33 -27.29 -12.19
C GLY A 132 37.87 -27.64 -13.59
N GLY A 133 38.16 -26.63 -14.42
CA GLY A 133 38.70 -26.77 -15.78
C GLY A 133 40.22 -26.53 -15.91
N SER A 134 40.94 -26.44 -14.78
CA SER A 134 42.41 -26.43 -14.72
C SER A 134 42.94 -27.76 -14.18
#